data_AF-A0A222MY41-F1
#
_entry.id   AF-A0A222MY41-F1
#
_cell.length_a   1.000
_cell.length_b   1.000
_cell.length_c   1.000
_cell.angle_alpha   90.00
_cell.angle_beta   90.00
_cell.angle_gamma   90.00
#
_symmetry.space_group_name_H-M   'P 1'
#
loop_
_entity.id
_entity.type
_entity.pdbx_description
1 polymer ?
#
loop_
_entity_poly.entity_id
_entity_poly.type
_entity_poly.pdbx_seq_one_letter_code
_entity_poly.pdbx_strand_id
1 'polypeptide(L)'
;MTNKELQNFKNCLHGSLKAMQKGIHLVVKEQEEESVIQEITFKFAQRDNVLIIQQDIKNCPPITNLFGNNENRIESCDFIVLLTKNRDLKIFFCEIKSSNTRETREKAKRQIESSKIFFEYLYKSYLHKYSKNIDFNTAIENAKSLILYPASMSQKRPTYSSEDNLIQCKIEVDDNGKCDIDGYEFFGSNQ
;
A
#
# COMPACT_ATOMS: atom_id res chain seq x y z
N MET A 1 -16.20 -6.93 4.21
CA MET A 1 -16.57 -6.14 3.00
C MET A 1 -16.80 -7.11 1.86
N THR A 2 -17.89 -6.99 1.11
CA THR A 2 -18.14 -7.80 -0.09
C THR A 2 -17.43 -7.21 -1.32
N ASN A 3 -17.26 -7.98 -2.41
CA ASN A 3 -16.69 -7.45 -3.67
C ASN A 3 -17.47 -6.23 -4.18
N LYS A 4 -18.80 -6.24 -4.07
CA LYS A 4 -19.65 -5.10 -4.44
C LYS A 4 -19.36 -3.86 -3.59
N GLU A 5 -19.14 -4.04 -2.29
CA GLU A 5 -18.79 -2.92 -1.40
C GLU A 5 -17.39 -2.38 -1.68
N LEU A 6 -16.43 -3.25 -2.02
CA LEU A 6 -15.10 -2.82 -2.44
C LEU A 6 -15.16 -2.04 -3.75
N GLN A 7 -15.96 -2.48 -4.72
CA GLN A 7 -16.19 -1.74 -5.96
C GLN A 7 -16.86 -0.39 -5.71
N ASN A 8 -17.86 -0.32 -4.83
CA ASN A 8 -18.49 0.94 -4.45
C ASN A 8 -17.49 1.90 -3.80
N PHE A 9 -16.66 1.39 -2.89
CA PHE A 9 -15.60 2.19 -2.27
C PHE A 9 -14.60 2.69 -3.32
N LYS A 10 -14.11 1.80 -4.20
CA LYS A 10 -13.25 2.16 -5.34
C LYS A 10 -13.87 3.24 -6.23
N ASN A 11 -15.18 3.20 -6.48
CA ASN A 11 -15.87 4.18 -7.31
C ASN A 11 -16.00 5.55 -6.63
N CYS A 12 -16.00 5.60 -5.29
CA CYS A 12 -16.03 6.85 -4.54
C CYS A 12 -14.67 7.56 -4.48
N LEU A 13 -13.57 6.83 -4.67
CA LEU A 13 -12.25 7.42 -4.60
C LEU A 13 -11.98 8.34 -5.79
N HIS A 14 -11.31 9.45 -5.52
CA HIS A 14 -10.76 10.33 -6.55
C HIS A 14 -9.80 9.54 -7.46
N GLY A 15 -9.76 9.88 -8.74
CA GLY A 15 -8.94 9.16 -9.73
C GLY A 15 -7.46 9.12 -9.38
N SER A 16 -6.91 10.22 -8.83
CA SER A 16 -5.50 10.33 -8.43
C SER A 16 -5.10 9.41 -7.27
N LEU A 17 -6.06 8.89 -6.50
CA LEU A 17 -5.79 7.95 -5.41
C LEU A 17 -5.72 6.50 -5.91
N LYS A 18 -6.09 6.22 -7.16
CA LYS A 18 -6.14 4.86 -7.69
C LYS A 18 -4.82 4.55 -8.38
N ALA A 19 -4.30 3.34 -8.16
CA ALA A 19 -3.17 2.86 -8.94
C ALA A 19 -3.45 2.94 -10.44
N MET A 20 -2.39 3.21 -11.21
CA MET A 20 -2.48 3.29 -12.66
C MET A 20 -2.88 1.93 -13.24
N GLN A 21 -3.68 1.95 -14.32
CA GLN A 21 -4.06 0.75 -15.02
C GLN A 21 -3.30 0.62 -16.34
N LYS A 22 -2.59 -0.51 -16.53
CA LYS A 22 -1.93 -0.87 -17.79
C LYS A 22 -2.49 -2.18 -18.29
N GLY A 23 -3.48 -2.12 -19.20
CA GLY A 23 -4.25 -3.28 -19.63
C GLY A 23 -4.94 -3.97 -18.46
N ILE A 24 -4.59 -5.24 -18.23
CA ILE A 24 -5.10 -6.06 -17.12
C ILE A 24 -4.27 -5.99 -15.83
N HIS A 25 -3.20 -5.18 -15.80
CA HIS A 25 -2.35 -5.02 -14.60
C HIS A 25 -2.54 -3.68 -13.88
N LEU A 26 -2.36 -3.70 -12.55
CA LEU A 26 -2.37 -2.51 -11.71
C LEU A 26 -0.92 -2.12 -11.43
N VAL A 27 -0.59 -0.84 -11.61
CA VAL A 27 0.78 -0.35 -11.58
C VAL A 27 0.92 0.69 -10.49
N VAL A 28 1.90 0.48 -9.61
CA VAL A 28 2.35 1.45 -8.62
C VAL A 28 3.69 2.01 -9.09
N LYS A 29 3.86 3.32 -9.00
CA LYS A 29 5.11 4.00 -9.31
C LYS A 29 5.70 4.62 -8.05
N GLU A 30 7.00 4.43 -7.90
CA GLU A 30 7.77 5.09 -6.86
C GLU A 30 7.85 6.59 -7.12
N GLN A 31 7.84 7.39 -6.04
CA GLN A 31 7.83 8.85 -6.10
C GLN A 31 9.22 9.46 -5.98
N GLU A 32 10.16 8.71 -5.39
CA GLU A 32 11.57 9.04 -5.28
C GLU A 32 12.31 8.68 -6.59
N GLU A 33 12.71 9.69 -7.36
CA GLU A 33 13.36 9.51 -8.67
C GLU A 33 14.65 8.69 -8.60
N GLU A 34 15.38 8.79 -7.49
CA GLU A 34 16.63 8.06 -7.23
C GLU A 34 16.41 6.64 -6.69
N SER A 35 15.15 6.20 -6.56
CA SER A 35 14.86 4.86 -6.04
C SER A 35 15.34 3.76 -6.97
N VAL A 36 15.82 2.65 -6.39
CA VAL A 36 16.16 1.45 -7.17
C VAL A 36 14.90 0.80 -7.74
N ILE A 37 13.79 0.86 -7.01
CA ILE A 37 12.48 0.40 -7.47
C ILE A 37 11.77 1.61 -8.06
N GLN A 38 11.45 1.55 -9.35
CA GLN A 38 10.78 2.62 -10.09
C GLN A 38 9.29 2.28 -10.32
N GLU A 39 8.99 1.02 -10.63
CA GLU A 39 7.63 0.58 -10.97
C GLU A 39 7.37 -0.85 -10.48
N ILE A 40 6.21 -1.07 -9.85
CA ILE A 40 5.72 -2.40 -9.50
C ILE A 40 4.40 -2.65 -10.23
N THR A 41 4.38 -3.69 -11.05
CA THR A 41 3.21 -4.14 -11.80
C THR A 41 2.60 -5.37 -11.13
N PHE A 42 1.42 -5.22 -10.56
CA PHE A 42 0.66 -6.30 -9.95
C PHE A 42 -0.31 -6.95 -10.93
N LYS A 43 -0.21 -8.28 -11.02
CA LYS A 43 -1.07 -9.16 -11.81
C LYS A 43 -2.11 -9.78 -10.88
N PHE A 44 -3.39 -9.57 -11.19
CA PHE A 44 -4.51 -10.20 -10.48
C PHE A 44 -5.46 -10.82 -11.49
N ALA A 45 -5.81 -12.10 -11.30
CA ALA A 45 -6.74 -12.80 -12.17
C ALA A 45 -8.19 -12.24 -12.09
N GLN A 46 -8.62 -11.77 -10.90
CA GLN A 46 -9.89 -11.07 -10.72
C GLN A 46 -9.60 -9.68 -10.16
N ARG A 47 -10.19 -8.64 -10.75
CA ARG A 47 -9.94 -7.24 -10.33
C ARG A 47 -11.01 -6.68 -9.44
N ASP A 48 -12.18 -7.29 -9.46
CA ASP A 48 -13.33 -6.79 -8.71
C ASP A 48 -13.16 -6.94 -7.20
N ASN A 49 -12.19 -7.75 -6.78
CA ASN A 49 -11.85 -7.99 -5.40
C ASN A 49 -10.55 -7.31 -4.95
N VAL A 50 -10.00 -6.40 -5.77
CA VAL A 50 -8.76 -5.68 -5.47
C VAL A 50 -8.95 -4.18 -5.65
N LEU A 51 -8.41 -3.42 -4.70
CA LEU A 51 -8.20 -1.99 -4.81
C LEU A 51 -6.78 -1.66 -4.32
N ILE A 52 -6.04 -0.88 -5.11
CA ILE A 52 -4.78 -0.28 -4.69
C ILE A 52 -5.00 1.23 -4.62
N ILE A 53 -4.81 1.78 -3.42
CA ILE A 53 -4.82 3.21 -3.14
C ILE A 53 -3.36 3.67 -3.18
N GLN A 54 -2.98 4.42 -4.21
CA GLN A 54 -1.64 4.97 -4.32
C GLN A 54 -1.62 6.37 -3.68
N GLN A 55 -0.71 6.59 -2.75
CA GLN A 55 -0.58 7.85 -2.02
C GLN A 55 0.51 8.71 -2.67
N ASP A 56 0.35 9.00 -3.96
CA ASP A 56 1.23 9.91 -4.69
C ASP A 56 1.01 11.35 -4.17
N ILE A 57 1.80 11.78 -3.20
CA ILE A 57 1.64 13.10 -2.58
C ILE A 57 1.93 14.23 -3.58
N LYS A 58 2.80 14.02 -4.58
CA LYS A 58 3.13 15.05 -5.58
C LYS A 58 1.93 15.33 -6.49
N ASN A 59 1.13 14.31 -6.79
CA ASN A 59 0.03 14.39 -7.77
C ASN A 59 -1.36 14.07 -7.19
N CYS A 60 -1.53 14.08 -5.86
CA CYS A 60 -2.81 13.79 -5.22
C CYS A 60 -3.36 14.99 -4.42
N PRO A 61 -4.14 15.88 -5.07
CA PRO A 61 -4.77 17.01 -4.41
C PRO A 61 -5.58 16.65 -3.16
N PRO A 62 -6.32 15.51 -3.09
CA PRO A 62 -6.98 15.09 -1.87
C PRO A 62 -6.05 14.93 -0.66
N ILE A 63 -4.86 14.35 -0.85
CA ILE A 63 -3.89 14.16 0.24
C ILE A 63 -3.25 15.49 0.61
N THR A 64 -2.84 16.29 -0.37
CA THR A 64 -2.29 17.65 -0.16
C THR A 64 -3.26 18.54 0.60
N ASN A 65 -4.55 18.50 0.25
CA ASN A 65 -5.58 19.30 0.90
C ASN A 65 -5.91 18.81 2.32
N LEU A 66 -5.77 17.51 2.60
CA LEU A 66 -6.07 16.96 3.92
C LEU A 66 -4.95 17.19 4.93
N PHE A 67 -3.69 17.16 4.48
CA PHE A 67 -2.51 17.15 5.36
C PHE A 67 -1.62 18.39 5.26
N GLY A 68 -2.08 19.42 4.55
CA GLY A 68 -1.39 20.70 4.46
C GLY A 68 -0.18 20.71 3.51
N ASN A 69 0.37 21.91 3.29
CA ASN A 69 1.45 22.13 2.35
C ASN A 69 2.83 21.95 3.00
N ASN A 70 3.76 21.34 2.26
CA ASN A 70 5.23 21.32 2.38
C ASN A 70 5.88 21.15 3.77
N GLU A 71 5.70 22.07 4.74
CA GLU A 71 6.45 22.09 6.00
C GLU A 71 5.83 21.25 7.13
N ASN A 72 4.50 21.07 7.12
CA ASN A 72 3.77 20.23 8.10
C ASN A 72 3.31 18.90 7.48
N ARG A 73 3.94 18.50 6.38
CA ARG A 73 3.55 17.35 5.57
C ARG A 73 3.65 16.06 6.39
N ILE A 74 2.55 15.33 6.43
CA ILE A 74 2.54 13.98 6.98
C ILE A 74 3.28 13.05 5.99
N GLU A 75 4.35 12.39 6.44
CA GLU A 75 4.99 11.32 5.68
C GLU A 75 4.01 10.15 5.55
N SER A 76 3.60 9.75 4.35
CA SER A 76 2.70 8.61 4.14
C SER A 76 3.46 7.45 3.53
N CYS A 77 2.88 6.25 3.60
CA CYS A 77 3.40 5.13 2.83
C CYS A 77 3.07 5.23 1.34
N ASP A 78 3.77 4.50 0.48
CA ASP A 78 3.58 4.63 -0.98
C ASP A 78 2.20 4.18 -1.46
N PHE A 79 1.69 3.07 -0.93
CA PHE A 79 0.38 2.55 -1.32
C PHE A 79 -0.28 1.64 -0.28
N ILE A 80 -1.59 1.48 -0.42
CA ILE A 80 -2.43 0.63 0.42
C ILE A 80 -3.17 -0.36 -0.48
N VAL A 81 -3.14 -1.65 -0.15
CA VAL A 81 -3.86 -2.69 -0.88
C VAL A 81 -5.03 -3.18 -0.05
N LEU A 82 -6.21 -3.17 -0.66
CA LEU A 82 -7.42 -3.82 -0.15
C LEU A 82 -7.71 -5.03 -1.03
N LEU A 83 -7.70 -6.21 -0.42
CA LEU A 83 -7.93 -7.48 -1.09
C LEU A 83 -9.11 -8.19 -0.44
N THR A 84 -10.14 -8.51 -1.22
CA THR A 84 -11.25 -9.34 -0.75
C THR A 84 -11.10 -10.78 -1.24
N LYS A 85 -11.08 -11.73 -0.32
CA LYS A 85 -11.07 -13.16 -0.64
C LYS A 85 -12.00 -13.88 0.34
N ASN A 86 -12.92 -14.70 -0.16
CA ASN A 86 -13.88 -15.44 0.66
C ASN A 86 -14.69 -14.59 1.66
N ARG A 87 -15.05 -13.34 1.28
CA ARG A 87 -15.74 -12.32 2.11
C ARG A 87 -14.89 -11.69 3.21
N ASP A 88 -13.64 -12.08 3.34
CA ASP A 88 -12.67 -11.45 4.24
C ASP A 88 -11.95 -10.32 3.51
N LEU A 89 -11.92 -9.15 4.15
CA LEU A 89 -11.14 -8.01 3.70
C LEU A 89 -9.76 -8.07 4.34
N LYS A 90 -8.72 -8.06 3.51
CA LYS A 90 -7.32 -7.94 3.94
C LYS A 90 -6.79 -6.59 3.50
N ILE A 91 -6.08 -5.92 4.40
CA ILE A 91 -5.51 -4.60 4.18
C ILE A 91 -3.99 -4.70 4.37
N PHE A 92 -3.24 -4.12 3.44
CA PHE A 92 -1.79 -4.05 3.48
C PHE A 92 -1.34 -2.61 3.28
N PHE A 93 -0.60 -2.07 4.23
CA PHE A 93 0.09 -0.79 4.11
C PHE A 93 1.51 -1.07 3.63
N CYS A 94 1.86 -0.54 2.46
CA CYS A 94 3.07 -0.91 1.76
C CYS A 94 3.96 0.32 1.55
N GLU A 95 5.21 0.18 1.96
CA GLU A 95 6.28 1.15 1.72
C GLU A 95 7.35 0.53 0.83
N ILE A 96 7.82 1.27 -0.16
CA ILE A 96 8.93 0.93 -1.04
C ILE A 96 10.19 1.62 -0.51
N LYS A 97 11.30 0.90 -0.46
CA LYS A 97 12.62 1.45 -0.11
C LYS A 97 13.69 0.83 -0.99
N SER A 98 14.67 1.64 -1.38
CA SER A 98 15.87 1.15 -2.09
C SER A 98 16.75 0.21 -1.26
N SER A 99 16.57 0.15 0.06
CA SER A 99 17.30 -0.75 0.95
C SER A 99 16.54 -1.08 2.24
N ASN A 100 16.94 -2.16 2.90
CA ASN A 100 16.36 -2.63 4.16
C ASN A 100 17.34 -2.43 5.34
N THR A 101 17.67 -1.17 5.63
CA THR A 101 18.46 -0.79 6.82
C THR A 101 17.54 -0.52 8.01
N ARG A 102 18.09 -0.40 9.21
CA ARG A 102 17.29 -0.01 10.40
C ARG A 102 16.62 1.35 10.19
N GLU A 103 17.35 2.31 9.63
CA GLU A 103 16.85 3.65 9.37
C GLU A 103 15.68 3.63 8.37
N THR A 104 15.79 2.88 7.27
CA THR A 104 14.71 2.79 6.28
C THR A 104 13.47 2.09 6.85
N ARG A 105 13.65 1.08 7.71
CA ARG A 105 12.53 0.44 8.43
C ARG A 105 11.84 1.39 9.41
N GLU A 106 12.58 2.15 10.20
CA GLU A 106 11.98 3.13 11.12
C GLU A 106 11.21 4.23 10.37
N LYS A 107 11.73 4.69 9.23
CA LYS A 107 11.03 5.63 8.35
C LYS A 107 9.74 5.01 7.79
N ALA A 108 9.82 3.78 7.27
CA ALA A 108 8.66 3.05 6.75
C ALA A 108 7.55 2.88 7.81
N LYS A 109 7.91 2.58 9.07
CA LYS A 109 6.93 2.49 10.17
C LYS A 109 6.19 3.81 10.37
N ARG A 110 6.89 4.94 10.45
CA ARG A 110 6.25 6.25 10.62
C ARG A 110 5.31 6.58 9.46
N GLN A 111 5.77 6.34 8.23
CA GLN A 111 4.98 6.51 7.01
C GLN A 111 3.69 5.67 7.01
N ILE A 112 3.78 4.42 7.46
CA ILE A 112 2.64 3.51 7.55
C ILE A 112 1.65 3.96 8.64
N GLU A 113 2.12 4.36 9.83
CA GLU A 113 1.24 4.85 10.89
C GLU A 113 0.44 6.09 10.44
N SER A 114 1.11 7.00 9.77
CA SER A 114 0.45 8.14 9.14
C SER A 114 -0.59 7.74 8.09
N SER A 115 -0.30 6.74 7.25
CA SER A 115 -1.25 6.23 6.27
C SER A 115 -2.44 5.49 6.88
N LYS A 116 -2.29 4.88 8.06
CA LYS A 116 -3.44 4.32 8.81
C LYS A 116 -4.44 5.41 9.17
N ILE A 117 -3.96 6.57 9.64
CA ILE A 117 -4.81 7.73 9.96
C ILE A 117 -5.53 8.23 8.71
N PHE A 118 -4.81 8.39 7.59
CA PHE A 118 -5.41 8.77 6.31
C PHE A 118 -6.50 7.80 5.87
N PHE A 119 -6.18 6.51 5.89
CA PHE A 119 -7.10 5.48 5.46
C PHE A 119 -8.33 5.40 6.37
N GLU A 120 -8.15 5.61 7.67
CA GLU A 120 -9.24 5.69 8.62
C GLU A 120 -10.20 6.83 8.32
N TYR A 121 -9.67 8.03 8.06
CA TYR A 121 -10.48 9.17 7.65
C TYR A 121 -11.26 8.89 6.36
N LEU A 122 -10.58 8.35 5.35
CA LEU A 122 -11.16 8.07 4.04
C LEU A 122 -12.28 7.03 4.12
N TYR A 123 -12.03 5.96 4.87
CA TYR A 123 -12.98 4.85 4.98
C TYR A 123 -14.17 5.19 5.89
N LYS A 124 -13.95 5.87 7.02
CA LYS A 124 -15.05 6.35 7.88
C LYS A 124 -15.98 7.28 7.12
N SER A 125 -15.43 8.14 6.26
CA SER A 125 -16.21 9.01 5.37
C SER A 125 -17.07 8.21 4.38
N TYR A 126 -16.52 7.14 3.80
CA TYR A 126 -17.29 6.19 2.97
C TYR A 126 -18.41 5.51 3.77
N LEU A 127 -18.11 4.96 4.96
CA LEU A 127 -19.11 4.30 5.79
C LEU A 127 -20.26 5.23 6.15
N HIS A 128 -19.94 6.47 6.54
CA HIS A 128 -20.93 7.50 6.88
C HIS A 128 -21.86 7.79 5.69
N LYS A 129 -21.29 8.02 4.49
CA LYS A 129 -22.05 8.31 3.27
C LYS A 129 -23.06 7.22 2.91
N TYR A 130 -22.73 5.96 3.16
CA TYR A 130 -23.58 4.81 2.80
C TYR A 130 -24.32 4.18 3.99
N SER A 131 -24.32 4.85 5.16
CA SER A 131 -24.96 4.38 6.40
C SER A 131 -24.58 2.94 6.75
N LYS A 132 -23.30 2.60 6.58
CA LYS A 132 -22.77 1.26 6.85
C LYS A 132 -22.21 1.20 8.27
N ASN A 133 -22.65 0.20 9.04
CA ASN A 133 -22.11 -0.11 10.35
C ASN A 133 -21.24 -1.37 10.26
N ILE A 134 -20.02 -1.21 9.75
CA ILE A 134 -19.01 -2.27 9.63
C ILE A 134 -17.94 -1.99 10.67
N ASP A 135 -17.51 -3.02 11.41
CA ASP A 135 -16.39 -2.91 12.33
C ASP A 135 -15.08 -2.74 11.55
N PHE A 136 -14.75 -1.47 11.32
CA PHE A 136 -13.56 -1.08 10.59
C PHE A 136 -12.31 -1.07 11.46
N ASN A 137 -12.48 -0.89 12.78
CA ASN A 137 -11.35 -0.85 13.70
C ASN A 137 -10.63 -2.21 13.68
N THR A 138 -11.39 -3.31 13.72
CA THR A 138 -10.84 -4.67 13.56
C THR A 138 -10.12 -4.86 12.21
N ALA A 139 -10.58 -4.23 11.13
CA ALA A 139 -9.94 -4.37 9.82
C ALA A 139 -8.59 -3.63 9.74
N ILE A 140 -8.49 -2.43 10.33
CA ILE A 140 -7.21 -1.71 10.46
C ILE A 140 -6.27 -2.41 11.43
N GLU A 141 -6.77 -2.89 12.58
CA GLU A 141 -5.95 -3.58 13.58
C GLU A 141 -5.30 -4.86 13.02
N ASN A 142 -6.03 -5.59 12.17
CA ASN A 142 -5.52 -6.78 11.49
C ASN A 142 -4.77 -6.47 10.19
N ALA A 143 -4.62 -5.19 9.83
CA ALA A 143 -3.88 -4.81 8.64
C ALA A 143 -2.38 -5.08 8.82
N LYS A 144 -1.73 -5.44 7.72
CA LYS A 144 -0.32 -5.77 7.71
C LYS A 144 0.50 -4.60 7.18
N SER A 145 1.65 -4.36 7.82
CA SER A 145 2.62 -3.36 7.40
C SER A 145 3.75 -4.04 6.65
N LEU A 146 4.01 -3.63 5.41
CA LEU A 146 5.01 -4.24 4.52
C LEU A 146 6.06 -3.19 4.11
N ILE A 147 7.32 -3.62 4.07
CA ILE A 147 8.42 -2.90 3.40
C ILE A 147 8.90 -3.71 2.20
N LEU A 148 8.78 -3.14 1.00
CA LEU A 148 9.25 -3.71 -0.25
C LEU A 148 10.61 -3.13 -0.58
N TYR A 149 11.58 -3.98 -0.86
CA TYR A 149 12.95 -3.56 -1.16
C TYR A 149 13.63 -4.47 -2.18
N PRO A 150 14.58 -3.95 -2.98
CA PRO A 150 15.17 -4.70 -4.08
C PRO A 150 16.02 -5.86 -3.58
N ALA A 151 15.98 -6.94 -4.34
CA ALA A 151 16.83 -8.09 -4.18
C ALA A 151 18.22 -7.83 -4.79
N SER A 152 19.20 -7.35 -4.02
CA SER A 152 20.62 -7.33 -4.48
C SER A 152 21.53 -8.29 -3.68
N MET A 153 22.58 -8.79 -4.34
CA MET A 153 23.52 -9.81 -3.85
C MET A 153 24.18 -9.37 -2.54
N SER A 154 24.19 -10.25 -1.53
CA SER A 154 24.91 -10.08 -0.24
C SER A 154 24.34 -9.09 0.80
N GLN A 155 23.02 -8.96 0.93
CA GLN A 155 22.49 -8.42 2.20
C GLN A 155 22.57 -9.50 3.29
N LYS A 156 23.42 -9.27 4.30
CA LYS A 156 23.48 -10.12 5.50
C LYS A 156 22.08 -10.14 6.13
N ARG A 157 21.54 -11.35 6.33
CA ARG A 157 20.29 -11.54 7.08
C ARG A 157 20.46 -10.90 8.46
N PRO A 158 19.66 -9.89 8.85
CA PRO A 158 19.65 -9.44 10.21
C PRO A 158 19.15 -10.59 11.10
N THR A 159 19.86 -10.86 12.18
CA THR A 159 19.36 -11.72 13.26
C THR A 159 18.15 -11.01 13.88
N TYR A 160 16.98 -11.66 13.81
CA TYR A 160 15.69 -11.12 14.25
C TYR A 160 15.70 -10.63 15.70
N SER A 161 15.07 -9.47 15.96
CA SER A 161 14.23 -9.33 17.14
C SER A 161 12.78 -9.58 16.70
N SER A 162 12.05 -10.33 17.49
CA SER A 162 10.67 -10.79 17.25
C SER A 162 9.60 -9.71 17.50
N GLU A 163 9.97 -8.43 17.49
CA GLU A 163 9.11 -7.33 17.95
C GLU A 163 8.64 -6.38 16.84
N ASP A 164 9.11 -6.54 15.60
CA ASP A 164 8.75 -5.64 14.50
C ASP A 164 7.53 -6.13 13.71
N ASN A 165 6.41 -5.42 13.86
CA ASN A 165 5.16 -5.59 13.07
C ASN A 165 5.31 -5.24 11.57
N LEU A 166 6.53 -5.12 11.05
CA LEU A 166 6.85 -4.74 9.67
C LEU A 166 7.38 -5.95 8.89
N ILE A 167 6.56 -6.47 7.98
CA ILE A 167 6.89 -7.62 7.11
C ILE A 167 7.87 -7.18 6.02
N GLN A 168 9.00 -7.87 5.95
CA GLN A 168 10.08 -7.55 5.02
C GLN A 168 9.91 -8.32 3.71
N CYS A 169 9.54 -7.62 2.65
CA CYS A 169 9.28 -8.19 1.34
C CYS A 169 10.42 -7.86 0.37
N LYS A 170 11.30 -8.83 0.16
CA LYS A 170 12.36 -8.73 -0.85
C LYS A 170 11.75 -8.99 -2.23
N ILE A 171 11.98 -8.12 -3.21
CA ILE A 171 11.45 -8.24 -4.58
C ILE A 171 12.57 -8.20 -5.63
N GLU A 172 12.42 -8.97 -6.71
CA GLU A 172 13.34 -8.94 -7.84
C GLU A 172 13.00 -7.79 -8.77
N VAL A 173 14.01 -7.04 -9.19
CA VAL A 173 13.86 -5.82 -9.98
C VAL A 173 14.77 -5.92 -11.20
N ASP A 174 14.26 -5.53 -12.37
CA ASP A 174 15.06 -5.50 -13.60
C ASP A 174 16.01 -4.29 -13.66
N ASP A 175 16.83 -4.22 -14.71
CA ASP A 175 17.80 -3.13 -14.93
C ASP A 175 17.15 -1.74 -15.07
N ASN A 176 15.83 -1.68 -15.29
CA ASN A 176 15.06 -0.44 -15.40
C ASN A 176 14.29 -0.10 -14.11
N GLY A 177 14.56 -0.80 -13.00
CA GLY A 177 13.87 -0.58 -11.74
C GLY A 177 12.44 -1.14 -11.72
N LYS A 178 12.08 -2.05 -12.63
CA LYS A 178 10.72 -2.58 -12.75
C LYS A 178 10.58 -3.98 -12.18
N CYS A 179 9.44 -4.25 -11.58
CA CYS A 179 9.10 -5.55 -11.01
C CYS A 179 7.68 -5.96 -11.43
N ASP A 180 7.51 -7.24 -11.78
CA ASP A 180 6.22 -7.88 -12.04
C ASP A 180 5.89 -8.86 -10.91
N ILE A 181 4.73 -8.71 -10.27
CA ILE A 181 4.33 -9.52 -9.11
C ILE A 181 2.95 -10.14 -9.35
N ASP A 182 2.79 -11.45 -9.09
CA ASP A 182 1.47 -12.04 -8.87
C ASP A 182 0.93 -11.55 -7.52
N GLY A 183 -0.09 -10.70 -7.58
CA GLY A 183 -0.60 -10.05 -6.38
C GLY A 183 -1.30 -11.02 -5.43
N TYR A 184 -1.93 -12.09 -5.91
CA TYR A 184 -2.57 -13.06 -5.02
C TYR A 184 -1.56 -13.92 -4.28
N GLU A 185 -0.49 -14.32 -4.95
CA GLU A 185 0.59 -15.07 -4.33
C GLU A 185 1.36 -14.19 -3.32
N PHE A 186 1.71 -12.97 -3.72
CA PHE A 186 2.46 -12.05 -2.88
C PHE A 186 1.71 -11.66 -1.61
N PHE A 187 0.46 -11.18 -1.73
CA PHE A 187 -0.36 -10.86 -0.54
C PHE A 187 -0.96 -12.11 0.13
N GLY A 188 -0.86 -13.27 -0.53
CA GLY A 188 -1.27 -14.57 -0.04
C GLY A 188 -0.27 -15.20 0.93
N SER A 189 1.01 -15.13 0.60
CA SER A 189 2.14 -15.69 1.35
C SER A 189 2.55 -14.86 2.56
N ASN A 190 2.28 -13.56 2.53
CA ASN A 190 2.51 -12.65 3.65
C ASN A 190 1.35 -12.64 4.66
N GLN A 191 0.62 -13.76 4.81
CA GLN A 191 -0.52 -13.93 5.74
C GLN A 191 -0.12 -14.40 7.12
#